data_AF-A0A7C3HIS3-F1
#
_entry.id   AF-A0A7C3HIS3-F1
#
_cell.length_a   1.000
_cell.length_b   1.000
_cell.length_c   1.000
_cell.angle_alpha   90.00
_cell.angle_beta   90.00
_cell.angle_gamma   90.00
#
_symmetry.space_group_name_H-M   'P 1'
#
loop_
_entity.id
_entity.type
_entity.pdbx_description
1 polymer ?
#
loop_
_entity_poly.entity_id
_entity_poly.type
_entity_poly.pdbx_seq_one_letter_code
_entity_poly.pdbx_strand_id
1 'polypeptide(L)'
;MRSLFNGFVSLRSERVNFSAARFSAVVWVALAAVVALSVASCTKTQTAALDQKQLEALPDQEGWDSVVDITKSGQPQARIWYGHMIHYPKGSVFFFDGGIKADFYDSEGRHTSLVTADSGRLQETTNRVDAYGHVVVIADSGLVLETSHLVWLPDSEFVRSEKPVRITTTEGDTLYGVGFESDAYMRKWRILNPHGVSSRRVDWSAWENSRRRARKSVAQRRESVALQDSTAQDSAVAQ
;
A
#
# COMPACT_ATOMS: atom_id res chain seq x y z
N MET A 1 74.22 89.85 -10.10
CA MET A 1 73.99 88.87 -11.18
C MET A 1 73.09 87.77 -10.63
N ARG A 2 71.99 87.46 -11.35
CA ARG A 2 70.95 86.43 -11.10
C ARG A 2 69.92 86.77 -9.99
N SER A 3 68.61 86.96 -10.28
CA SER A 3 67.60 86.02 -10.85
C SER A 3 67.23 84.95 -9.81
N LEU A 4 65.99 84.53 -9.52
CA LEU A 4 64.59 84.81 -9.88
C LEU A 4 63.75 83.95 -8.89
N PHE A 5 62.46 84.29 -8.70
CA PHE A 5 61.33 83.39 -8.35
C PHE A 5 61.32 82.63 -7.00
N ASN A 6 60.32 82.88 -6.16
CA ASN A 6 59.02 82.18 -6.29
C ASN A 6 57.99 82.70 -5.28
N GLY A 7 56.80 83.05 -5.78
CA GLY A 7 55.65 83.41 -4.97
C GLY A 7 55.00 82.19 -4.32
N PHE A 8 54.52 82.35 -3.09
CA PHE A 8 53.68 81.37 -2.42
C PHE A 8 52.29 81.97 -2.20
N VAL A 9 51.31 81.32 -2.81
CA VAL A 9 49.89 81.68 -2.82
C VAL A 9 49.29 81.46 -1.43
N SER A 10 48.55 82.46 -0.95
CA SER A 10 47.73 82.39 0.27
C SER A 10 46.49 81.54 0.02
N LEU A 11 46.39 80.38 0.68
CA LEU A 11 45.15 79.61 0.78
C LEU A 11 44.53 79.85 2.15
N ARG A 12 43.46 80.64 2.17
CA ARG A 12 42.59 80.88 3.31
C ARG A 12 41.70 79.64 3.51
N SER A 13 41.98 78.84 4.54
CA SER A 13 41.11 77.72 4.93
C SER A 13 39.92 78.26 5.73
N GLU A 14 38.72 78.25 5.15
CA GLU A 14 37.48 78.37 5.92
C GLU A 14 37.22 77.04 6.63
N ARG A 15 37.29 77.05 7.97
CA ARG A 15 36.90 75.90 8.79
C ARG A 15 35.39 75.87 8.93
N VAL A 16 34.74 74.93 8.24
CA VAL A 16 33.32 74.62 8.45
C VAL A 16 33.20 73.83 9.75
N ASN A 17 32.70 74.48 10.80
CA ASN A 17 32.47 73.85 12.11
C ASN A 17 31.27 72.90 12.04
N PHE A 18 31.55 71.62 11.81
CA PHE A 18 30.55 70.56 11.93
C PHE A 18 30.34 70.20 13.41
N SER A 19 29.20 70.63 13.95
CA SER A 19 28.75 70.24 15.29
C SER A 19 28.41 68.73 15.32
N ALA A 20 29.06 67.97 16.21
CA ALA A 20 28.86 66.54 16.41
C ALA A 20 27.39 66.15 16.72
N ALA A 21 26.60 67.09 17.26
CA ALA A 21 25.18 66.87 17.55
C ALA A 21 24.33 66.67 16.28
N ARG A 22 24.71 67.26 15.15
CA ARG A 22 23.96 67.14 13.89
C ARG A 22 24.18 65.80 13.18
N PHE A 23 25.33 65.16 13.40
CA PHE A 23 25.62 63.83 12.87
C PHE A 23 24.83 62.72 13.58
N SER A 24 24.69 62.81 14.91
CA SER A 24 23.92 61.84 15.70
C SER A 24 22.43 61.81 15.29
N ALA A 25 21.82 62.97 15.12
CA ALA A 25 20.41 63.06 14.72
C ALA A 25 20.13 62.46 13.33
N VAL A 26 21.03 62.66 12.36
CA VAL A 26 20.91 62.09 11.01
C VAL A 26 21.05 60.56 11.03
N VAL A 27 21.95 60.02 11.86
CA VAL A 27 22.13 58.57 12.03
C VAL A 27 20.88 57.92 12.65
N TRP A 28 20.28 58.55 13.67
CA TRP A 28 19.05 58.04 14.28
C TRP A 28 17.84 58.11 13.34
N VAL A 29 17.72 59.16 12.51
CA VAL A 29 16.68 59.25 11.48
C VAL A 29 16.87 58.20 10.39
N ALA A 30 18.11 57.96 9.95
CA ALA A 30 18.41 56.91 8.98
C ALA A 30 18.13 55.51 9.55
N LEU A 31 18.47 55.26 10.82
CA LEU A 31 18.19 54.00 11.51
C LEU A 31 16.67 53.77 11.64
N ALA A 32 15.92 54.81 12.03
CA ALA A 32 14.46 54.74 12.12
C ALA A 32 13.81 54.51 10.74
N ALA A 33 14.34 55.11 9.68
CA ALA A 33 13.88 54.89 8.31
C ALA A 33 14.15 53.45 7.85
N VAL A 34 15.34 52.89 8.11
CA VAL A 34 15.66 51.50 7.77
C VAL A 34 14.76 50.51 8.53
N VAL A 35 14.49 50.76 9.81
CA VAL A 35 13.55 49.96 10.61
C VAL A 35 12.13 50.08 10.04
N ALA A 36 11.68 51.28 9.66
CA ALA A 36 10.37 51.50 9.04
C ALA A 36 10.24 50.82 7.66
N LEU A 37 11.31 50.78 6.85
CA LEU A 37 11.30 50.04 5.58
C LEU A 37 11.30 48.51 5.79
N SER A 38 11.92 48.01 6.87
CA SER A 38 11.94 46.57 7.15
C SER A 38 10.58 46.00 7.57
N VAL A 39 9.71 46.80 8.20
CA VAL A 39 8.33 46.38 8.57
C VAL A 39 7.35 46.40 7.40
N ALA A 40 7.65 47.13 6.32
CA ALA A 40 6.81 47.19 5.12
C ALA A 40 6.97 45.98 4.19
N SER A 41 8.01 45.15 4.38
CA SER A 41 8.24 43.95 3.56
C SER A 41 7.29 42.79 3.90
N CYS A 42 6.45 42.94 4.92
CA CYS A 42 5.38 41.99 5.26
C CYS A 42 4.14 42.25 4.38
N THR A 43 4.28 42.08 3.07
CA THR A 43 3.11 42.01 2.19
C THR A 43 2.65 40.56 2.14
N LYS A 44 1.46 40.26 2.68
CA LYS A 44 0.83 38.95 2.52
C LYS A 44 0.44 38.80 1.05
N THR A 45 1.25 38.08 0.27
CA THR A 45 0.92 37.66 -1.08
C THR A 45 -0.37 36.83 -1.02
N GLN A 46 -1.48 37.39 -1.50
CA GLN A 46 -2.70 36.62 -1.75
C GLN A 46 -2.46 35.73 -2.96
N THR A 47 -1.97 34.52 -2.72
CA THR A 47 -2.16 33.41 -3.65
C THR A 47 -3.66 33.11 -3.71
N ALA A 48 -4.23 33.07 -4.91
CA ALA A 48 -5.58 32.56 -5.12
C ALA A 48 -5.64 31.15 -4.51
N ALA A 49 -6.35 31.02 -3.39
CA ALA A 49 -6.51 29.72 -2.75
C ALA A 49 -7.34 28.83 -3.67
N LEU A 50 -6.80 27.67 -4.03
CA LEU A 50 -7.58 26.61 -4.65
C LEU A 50 -8.74 26.28 -3.71
N ASP A 51 -9.92 26.05 -4.28
CA ASP A 51 -11.04 25.59 -3.49
C ASP A 51 -10.73 24.20 -2.89
N GLN A 52 -11.38 23.86 -1.78
CA GLN A 52 -11.10 22.62 -1.06
C GLN A 52 -11.37 21.36 -1.91
N LYS A 53 -12.32 21.43 -2.84
CA LYS A 53 -12.70 20.32 -3.73
C LYS A 53 -11.64 20.10 -4.82
N GLN A 54 -10.97 21.17 -5.26
CA GLN A 54 -9.82 21.11 -6.15
C GLN A 54 -8.60 20.53 -5.45
N LEU A 55 -8.36 20.92 -4.19
CA LEU A 55 -7.25 20.38 -3.40
C LEU A 55 -7.38 18.87 -3.18
N GLU A 56 -8.60 18.39 -2.92
CA GLU A 56 -8.91 16.97 -2.76
C GLU A 56 -8.71 16.12 -4.03
N ALA A 57 -8.71 16.72 -5.22
CA ALA A 57 -8.48 16.02 -6.49
C ALA A 57 -7.00 15.87 -6.85
N LEU A 58 -6.12 16.58 -6.14
CA LEU A 58 -4.68 16.53 -6.31
C LEU A 58 -4.07 15.50 -5.36
N PRO A 59 -2.94 14.90 -5.75
CA PRO A 59 -2.17 14.11 -4.79
C PRO A 59 -1.60 15.02 -3.71
N ASP A 60 -1.60 14.55 -2.47
CA ASP A 60 -0.98 15.23 -1.33
C ASP A 60 0.35 14.58 -0.92
N GLN A 61 0.66 13.39 -1.46
CA GLN A 61 1.92 12.71 -1.25
C GLN A 61 2.31 11.88 -2.49
N GLU A 62 3.60 11.91 -2.84
CA GLU A 62 4.22 11.08 -3.86
C GLU A 62 5.58 10.55 -3.37
N GLY A 63 6.03 9.42 -3.92
CA GLY A 63 7.33 8.82 -3.60
C GLY A 63 7.85 7.93 -4.72
N TRP A 64 9.18 7.80 -4.84
CA TRP A 64 9.84 7.03 -5.90
C TRP A 64 10.92 6.12 -5.34
N ASP A 65 11.19 5.01 -6.02
CA ASP A 65 12.29 4.06 -5.78
C ASP A 65 12.53 3.78 -4.29
N SER A 66 11.44 3.45 -3.60
CA SER A 66 11.40 3.47 -2.14
C SER A 66 11.15 2.09 -1.56
N VAL A 67 11.58 1.93 -0.31
CA VAL A 67 11.40 0.73 0.49
C VAL A 67 10.63 1.09 1.76
N VAL A 68 9.59 0.33 2.07
CA VAL A 68 8.77 0.49 3.25
C VAL A 68 8.88 -0.76 4.12
N ASP A 69 9.31 -0.57 5.36
CA ASP A 69 9.38 -1.61 6.37
C ASP A 69 8.19 -1.48 7.33
N ILE A 70 7.37 -2.53 7.38
CA ILE A 70 6.24 -2.65 8.30
C ILE A 70 6.65 -3.58 9.43
N THR A 71 6.54 -3.09 10.66
CA THR A 71 6.86 -3.85 11.86
C THR A 71 5.73 -3.79 12.88
N LYS A 72 5.63 -4.84 13.71
CA LYS A 72 4.70 -4.90 14.85
C LYS A 72 5.48 -5.33 16.09
N SER A 73 5.54 -4.46 17.09
CA SER A 73 6.32 -4.69 18.32
C SER A 73 7.79 -5.02 18.05
N GLY A 74 8.39 -4.41 17.02
CA GLY A 74 9.78 -4.64 16.62
C GLY A 74 10.00 -5.86 15.71
N GLN A 75 8.98 -6.69 15.48
CA GLN A 75 9.07 -7.82 14.55
C GLN A 75 8.69 -7.39 13.12
N PRO A 76 9.44 -7.79 12.08
CA PRO A 76 9.07 -7.51 10.71
C PRO A 76 7.75 -8.20 10.36
N GLN A 77 6.90 -7.51 9.59
CA GLN A 77 5.63 -8.04 9.06
C GLN A 77 5.65 -8.01 7.55
N ALA A 78 6.18 -6.93 6.96
CA ALA A 78 6.40 -6.84 5.53
C ALA A 78 7.56 -5.90 5.21
N ARG A 79 8.24 -6.16 4.10
CA ARG A 79 9.15 -5.21 3.45
C ARG A 79 8.72 -5.04 2.00
N ILE A 80 8.43 -3.81 1.59
CA ILE A 80 7.79 -3.50 0.31
C ILE A 80 8.70 -2.57 -0.49
N TRP A 81 8.99 -2.92 -1.72
CA TRP A 81 9.68 -2.09 -2.71
C TRP A 81 8.69 -1.66 -3.78
N TYR A 82 8.75 -0.40 -4.19
CA TYR A 82 7.96 0.12 -5.30
C TYR A 82 8.74 1.16 -6.11
N GLY A 83 8.44 1.25 -7.41
CA GLY A 83 9.02 2.25 -8.31
C GLY A 83 8.44 3.64 -8.10
N HIS A 84 7.12 3.74 -7.98
CA HIS A 84 6.41 5.00 -7.75
C HIS A 84 5.14 4.79 -6.92
N MET A 85 4.84 5.74 -6.05
CA MET A 85 3.64 5.77 -5.21
C MET A 85 3.03 7.16 -5.24
N ILE A 86 1.70 7.22 -5.34
CA ILE A 86 0.91 8.44 -5.26
C ILE A 86 -0.28 8.24 -4.33
N HIS A 87 -0.49 9.18 -3.43
CA HIS A 87 -1.60 9.17 -2.48
C HIS A 87 -2.61 10.27 -2.83
N TYR A 88 -3.89 9.92 -2.77
CA TYR A 88 -4.98 10.87 -2.90
C TYR A 88 -5.78 10.94 -1.59
N PRO A 89 -5.89 12.14 -0.98
CA PRO A 89 -6.63 12.31 0.27
C PRO A 89 -8.11 11.99 0.08
N LYS A 90 -8.65 12.34 -1.09
CA LYS A 90 -10.02 12.00 -1.44
C LYS A 90 -10.15 10.51 -1.69
N GLY A 91 -10.83 9.86 -0.75
CA GLY A 91 -11.04 8.43 -0.78
C GLY A 91 -9.87 7.64 -0.21
N SER A 92 -8.87 8.29 0.42
CA SER A 92 -7.82 7.65 1.23
C SER A 92 -7.21 6.41 0.56
N VAL A 93 -6.55 6.67 -0.57
CA VAL A 93 -6.07 5.63 -1.49
C VAL A 93 -4.66 5.91 -1.96
N PHE A 94 -3.82 4.88 -1.89
CA PHE A 94 -2.51 4.86 -2.52
C PHE A 94 -2.55 4.06 -3.81
N PHE A 95 -1.96 4.60 -4.87
CA PHE A 95 -1.65 3.87 -6.10
C PHE A 95 -0.14 3.68 -6.20
N PHE A 96 0.24 2.53 -6.73
CA PHE A 96 1.63 2.14 -6.92
C PHE A 96 1.82 1.70 -8.36
N ASP A 97 2.91 2.14 -8.99
CA ASP A 97 3.32 1.73 -10.33
C ASP A 97 4.86 1.61 -10.41
N GLY A 98 5.38 1.26 -11.59
CA GLY A 98 6.81 1.02 -11.77
C GLY A 98 7.30 -0.31 -11.16
N GLY A 99 6.38 -1.25 -10.90
CA GLY A 99 6.67 -2.54 -10.28
C GLY A 99 6.62 -2.50 -8.75
N ILE A 100 6.13 -3.60 -8.17
CA ILE A 100 6.01 -3.81 -6.73
C ILE A 100 6.62 -5.16 -6.38
N LYS A 101 7.37 -5.18 -5.29
CA LYS A 101 7.87 -6.39 -4.64
C LYS A 101 7.54 -6.30 -3.15
N ALA A 102 7.06 -7.38 -2.54
CA ALA A 102 6.78 -7.41 -1.11
C ALA A 102 7.18 -8.77 -0.51
N ASP A 103 8.05 -8.74 0.50
CA ASP A 103 8.33 -9.89 1.35
C ASP A 103 7.42 -9.83 2.59
N PHE A 104 6.82 -10.96 2.97
CA PHE A 104 5.93 -11.10 4.12
C PHE A 104 6.51 -12.02 5.19
N TYR A 105 6.22 -11.71 6.45
CA TYR A 105 6.77 -12.39 7.62
C TYR A 105 5.67 -12.80 8.60
N ASP A 106 5.88 -13.90 9.32
CA ASP A 106 4.99 -14.33 10.40
C ASP A 106 5.22 -13.56 11.72
N SER A 107 4.47 -13.90 12.76
CA SER A 107 4.59 -13.25 14.08
C SER A 107 5.94 -13.46 14.78
N GLU A 108 6.72 -14.47 14.36
CA GLU A 108 8.06 -14.75 14.87
C GLU A 108 9.15 -14.04 14.03
N GLY A 109 8.76 -13.30 12.98
CA GLY A 109 9.68 -12.63 12.06
C GLY A 109 10.30 -13.57 11.02
N ARG A 110 9.75 -14.77 10.82
CA ARG A 110 10.22 -15.67 9.76
C ARG A 110 9.58 -15.29 8.44
N HIS A 111 10.36 -15.34 7.36
CA HIS A 111 9.84 -15.14 6.01
C HIS A 111 8.76 -16.19 5.70
N THR A 112 7.77 -15.80 4.91
CA THR A 112 6.62 -16.65 4.57
C THR A 112 6.30 -16.65 3.09
N SER A 113 6.37 -15.49 2.44
CA SER A 113 6.09 -15.37 1.01
C SER A 113 6.68 -14.11 0.41
N LEU A 114 6.91 -14.18 -0.89
CA LEU A 114 7.27 -13.07 -1.77
C LEU A 114 6.12 -12.83 -2.75
N VAL A 115 5.70 -11.57 -2.90
CA VAL A 115 4.72 -11.13 -3.90
C VAL A 115 5.37 -10.13 -4.84
N THR A 116 5.17 -10.29 -6.14
CA THR A 116 5.53 -9.30 -7.17
C THR A 116 4.33 -8.95 -8.02
N ALA A 117 4.24 -7.70 -8.47
CA ALA A 117 3.20 -7.22 -9.39
C ALA A 117 3.68 -6.00 -10.19
N ASP A 118 2.98 -5.65 -11.27
CA ASP A 118 3.29 -4.45 -12.07
C ASP A 118 2.83 -3.16 -11.36
N SER A 119 1.65 -3.22 -10.74
CA SER A 119 1.03 -2.09 -10.05
C SER A 119 0.13 -2.55 -8.91
N GLY A 120 -0.34 -1.61 -8.11
CA GLY A 120 -1.13 -1.92 -6.92
C GLY A 120 -1.94 -0.74 -6.43
N ARG A 121 -2.91 -1.05 -5.58
CA ARG A 121 -3.77 -0.08 -4.91
C ARG A 121 -3.99 -0.49 -3.47
N LEU A 122 -3.77 0.44 -2.54
CA LEU A 122 -4.09 0.27 -1.12
C LEU A 122 -5.23 1.23 -0.76
N GLN A 123 -6.33 0.67 -0.27
CA GLN A 123 -7.43 1.41 0.28
C GLN A 123 -7.22 1.55 1.79
N GLU A 124 -6.89 2.73 2.29
CA GLU A 124 -6.49 2.91 3.71
C GLU A 124 -7.63 2.58 4.68
N THR A 125 -8.85 2.99 4.36
CA THR A 125 -10.01 2.83 5.25
C THR A 125 -10.29 1.37 5.60
N THR A 126 -10.02 0.46 4.65
CA THR A 126 -10.27 -0.98 4.81
C THR A 126 -9.00 -1.80 4.85
N ASN A 127 -7.83 -1.16 4.70
CA ASN A 127 -6.53 -1.81 4.46
C ASN A 127 -6.55 -2.86 3.35
N ARG A 128 -7.51 -2.78 2.41
CA ARG A 128 -7.60 -3.69 1.26
C ARG A 128 -6.46 -3.38 0.30
N VAL A 129 -5.74 -4.41 -0.11
CA VAL A 129 -4.69 -4.30 -1.13
C VAL A 129 -5.13 -5.04 -2.39
N ASP A 130 -5.06 -4.36 -3.51
CA ASP A 130 -5.20 -4.95 -4.84
C ASP A 130 -3.84 -4.91 -5.54
N ALA A 131 -3.38 -6.04 -6.08
CA ALA A 131 -2.18 -6.16 -6.90
C ALA A 131 -2.58 -6.49 -8.34
N TYR A 132 -2.02 -5.81 -9.32
CA TYR A 132 -2.42 -5.89 -10.72
C TYR A 132 -1.21 -6.12 -11.64
N GLY A 133 -1.43 -6.94 -12.67
CA GLY A 133 -0.45 -7.21 -13.71
C GLY A 133 0.66 -8.15 -13.24
N HIS A 134 0.88 -9.23 -13.99
CA HIS A 134 1.91 -10.25 -13.74
C HIS A 134 2.12 -10.57 -12.25
N VAL A 135 1.01 -10.81 -11.53
CA VAL A 135 1.07 -11.05 -10.10
C VAL A 135 1.62 -12.45 -9.87
N VAL A 136 2.73 -12.53 -9.16
CA VAL A 136 3.35 -13.80 -8.77
C VAL A 136 3.48 -13.82 -7.25
N VAL A 137 2.99 -14.89 -6.63
CA VAL A 137 3.20 -15.18 -5.21
C VAL A 137 4.04 -16.45 -5.11
N ILE A 138 5.13 -16.37 -4.38
CA ILE A 138 6.00 -17.50 -4.05
C ILE A 138 5.93 -17.69 -2.55
N ALA A 139 5.28 -18.76 -2.09
CA ALA A 139 5.23 -19.11 -0.68
C ALA A 139 6.39 -20.04 -0.32
N ASP A 140 6.91 -19.90 0.90
CA ASP A 140 7.99 -20.75 1.41
C ASP A 140 7.57 -22.22 1.59
N SER A 141 6.26 -22.50 1.55
CA SER A 141 5.72 -23.86 1.46
C SER A 141 6.05 -24.56 0.13
N GLY A 142 6.54 -23.82 -0.87
CA GLY A 142 6.80 -24.30 -2.24
C GLY A 142 5.65 -24.04 -3.22
N LEU A 143 4.54 -23.46 -2.77
CA LEU A 143 3.44 -23.06 -3.65
C LEU A 143 3.80 -21.79 -4.44
N VAL A 144 3.56 -21.82 -5.75
CA VAL A 144 3.65 -20.63 -6.61
C VAL A 144 2.28 -20.35 -7.22
N LEU A 145 1.78 -19.13 -7.07
CA LEU A 145 0.54 -18.64 -7.69
C LEU A 145 0.87 -17.54 -8.70
N GLU A 146 0.30 -17.65 -9.90
CA GLU A 146 0.38 -16.64 -10.94
C GLU A 146 -1.04 -16.20 -11.35
N THR A 147 -1.28 -14.88 -11.42
CA THR A 147 -2.57 -14.30 -11.82
C THR A 147 -2.39 -12.87 -12.35
N SER A 148 -3.42 -12.31 -12.99
CA SER A 148 -3.42 -10.91 -13.43
C SER A 148 -3.95 -9.93 -12.37
N HIS A 149 -4.65 -10.43 -11.35
CA HIS A 149 -5.16 -9.61 -10.25
C HIS A 149 -5.30 -10.44 -8.99
N LEU A 150 -4.78 -9.92 -7.90
CA LEU A 150 -4.86 -10.52 -6.58
C LEU A 150 -5.35 -9.49 -5.57
N VAL A 151 -6.16 -9.95 -4.63
CA VAL A 151 -6.76 -9.13 -3.59
C VAL A 151 -6.36 -9.70 -2.25
N TRP A 152 -5.85 -8.86 -1.37
CA TRP A 152 -5.68 -9.17 0.04
C TRP A 152 -6.68 -8.39 0.90
N LEU A 153 -7.37 -9.12 1.77
CA LEU A 153 -8.36 -8.61 2.71
C LEU A 153 -7.87 -8.87 4.14
N PRO A 154 -7.50 -7.82 4.90
CA PRO A 154 -6.94 -7.98 6.24
C PRO A 154 -7.96 -8.54 7.24
N ASP A 155 -9.22 -8.08 7.20
CA ASP A 155 -10.27 -8.49 8.16
C ASP A 155 -10.54 -9.99 8.17
N SER A 156 -10.35 -10.64 7.03
CA SER A 156 -10.55 -12.09 6.85
C SER A 156 -9.23 -12.87 6.75
N GLU A 157 -8.08 -12.18 6.85
CA GLU A 157 -6.74 -12.72 6.58
C GLU A 157 -6.68 -13.54 5.28
N PHE A 158 -7.37 -13.04 4.24
CA PHE A 158 -7.72 -13.83 3.08
C PHE A 158 -7.14 -13.24 1.80
N VAL A 159 -6.66 -14.12 0.94
CA VAL A 159 -6.18 -13.79 -0.39
C VAL A 159 -7.13 -14.37 -1.43
N ARG A 160 -7.59 -13.54 -2.36
CA ARG A 160 -8.53 -13.93 -3.40
C ARG A 160 -8.09 -13.43 -4.77
N SER A 161 -8.33 -14.24 -5.78
CA SER A 161 -8.38 -13.80 -7.17
C SER A 161 -9.69 -14.26 -7.78
N GLU A 162 -10.29 -13.44 -8.65
CA GLU A 162 -11.42 -13.85 -9.51
C GLU A 162 -10.96 -14.10 -10.95
N LYS A 163 -9.67 -13.95 -11.22
CA LYS A 163 -9.07 -14.07 -12.54
C LYS A 163 -8.57 -15.49 -12.82
N PRO A 164 -8.20 -15.80 -14.07
CA PRO A 164 -7.47 -17.02 -14.36
C PRO A 164 -6.21 -17.13 -13.51
N VAL A 165 -5.98 -18.32 -12.96
CA VAL A 165 -4.84 -18.62 -12.10
C VAL A 165 -4.08 -19.81 -12.63
N ARG A 166 -2.76 -19.77 -12.45
CA ARG A 166 -1.86 -20.92 -12.57
C ARG A 166 -1.21 -21.14 -11.22
N ILE A 167 -1.25 -22.37 -10.73
CA ILE A 167 -0.67 -22.76 -9.46
C ILE A 167 0.35 -23.86 -9.71
N THR A 168 1.55 -23.71 -9.16
CA THR A 168 2.53 -24.79 -9.11
C THR A 168 2.64 -25.27 -7.67
N THR A 169 2.39 -26.56 -7.43
CA THR A 169 2.49 -27.14 -6.08
C THR A 169 3.93 -27.53 -5.74
N THR A 170 4.18 -27.82 -4.47
CA THR A 170 5.48 -28.26 -3.97
C THR A 170 5.98 -29.55 -4.65
N GLU A 171 5.06 -30.41 -5.10
CA GLU A 171 5.36 -31.63 -5.84
C GLU A 171 5.68 -31.38 -7.33
N GLY A 172 5.56 -30.14 -7.79
CA GLY A 172 5.81 -29.73 -9.18
C GLY A 172 4.58 -29.84 -10.09
N ASP A 173 3.41 -30.17 -9.56
CA ASP A 173 2.18 -30.21 -10.35
C ASP A 173 1.73 -28.78 -10.70
N THR A 174 1.35 -28.57 -11.96
CA THR A 174 0.77 -27.31 -12.43
C THR A 174 -0.74 -27.44 -12.58
N LEU A 175 -1.49 -26.63 -11.86
CA LEU A 175 -2.94 -26.57 -11.85
C LEU A 175 -3.42 -25.26 -12.47
N TYR A 176 -4.52 -25.32 -13.20
CA TYR A 176 -5.14 -24.16 -13.84
C TYR A 176 -6.59 -23.99 -13.39
N GLY A 177 -7.06 -22.76 -13.38
CA GLY A 177 -8.43 -22.48 -13.00
C GLY A 177 -8.83 -21.03 -13.20
N VAL A 178 -10.10 -20.75 -12.88
CA VAL A 178 -10.59 -19.38 -12.70
C VAL A 178 -11.05 -19.24 -11.27
N GLY A 179 -10.51 -18.22 -10.60
CA GLY A 179 -10.78 -17.96 -9.20
C GLY A 179 -9.87 -18.75 -8.26
N PHE A 180 -9.37 -18.06 -7.26
CA PHE A 180 -8.46 -18.59 -6.23
C PHE A 180 -8.81 -17.98 -4.89
N GLU A 181 -8.67 -18.79 -3.85
CA GLU A 181 -8.94 -18.40 -2.48
C GLU A 181 -7.95 -19.08 -1.55
N SER A 182 -7.38 -18.33 -0.62
CA SER A 182 -6.43 -18.85 0.35
C SER A 182 -6.39 -18.04 1.64
N ASP A 183 -5.89 -18.64 2.72
CA ASP A 183 -5.33 -17.90 3.85
C ASP A 183 -4.08 -17.10 3.43
N ALA A 184 -3.74 -16.07 4.22
CA ALA A 184 -2.59 -15.18 3.97
C ALA A 184 -1.26 -15.91 3.78
N TYR A 185 -1.08 -17.07 4.43
CA TYR A 185 0.15 -17.87 4.35
C TYR A 185 0.16 -18.89 3.21
N MET A 186 -0.85 -18.92 2.34
CA MET A 186 -0.93 -19.85 1.20
C MET A 186 -0.92 -21.34 1.61
N ARG A 187 -1.39 -21.68 2.82
CA ARG A 187 -1.39 -23.06 3.36
C ARG A 187 -2.71 -23.77 3.11
N LYS A 188 -3.82 -23.05 3.13
CA LYS A 188 -5.18 -23.55 2.92
C LYS A 188 -5.78 -22.82 1.74
N TRP A 189 -5.56 -23.38 0.56
CA TRP A 189 -5.99 -22.77 -0.69
C TRP A 189 -6.96 -23.66 -1.46
N ARG A 190 -7.75 -23.05 -2.34
CA ARG A 190 -8.60 -23.73 -3.32
C ARG A 190 -8.69 -22.95 -4.62
N ILE A 191 -8.81 -23.69 -5.72
CA ILE A 191 -9.21 -23.15 -7.02
C ILE A 191 -10.72 -23.27 -7.13
N LEU A 192 -11.41 -22.18 -7.48
CA LEU A 192 -12.88 -22.16 -7.54
C LEU A 192 -13.40 -22.95 -8.75
N ASN A 193 -12.80 -22.72 -9.93
CA ASN A 193 -13.17 -23.40 -11.17
C ASN A 193 -11.93 -24.04 -11.83
N PRO A 194 -11.47 -25.20 -11.36
CA PRO A 194 -10.30 -25.87 -11.91
C PRO A 194 -10.59 -26.45 -13.31
N HIS A 195 -9.61 -26.36 -14.20
CA HIS A 195 -9.66 -26.97 -15.52
C HIS A 195 -8.26 -27.41 -15.95
N GLY A 196 -8.19 -28.39 -16.86
CA GLY A 196 -6.91 -28.89 -17.36
C GLY A 196 -7.09 -30.08 -18.29
N VAL A 197 -6.02 -30.41 -18.99
CA VAL A 197 -5.96 -31.60 -19.85
C VAL A 197 -4.83 -32.48 -19.31
N SER A 198 -5.12 -33.76 -19.06
CA SER A 198 -4.14 -34.73 -18.59
C SER A 198 -4.15 -35.97 -19.47
N SER A 199 -2.96 -36.48 -19.78
CA SER A 199 -2.78 -37.77 -20.47
C SER A 199 -2.92 -38.96 -19.51
N ARG A 200 -2.87 -38.75 -18.19
CA ARG A 200 -3.10 -39.79 -17.18
C ARG A 200 -4.60 -40.07 -17.08
N ARG A 201 -4.97 -41.36 -17.16
CA ARG A 201 -6.35 -41.79 -16.92
C ARG A 201 -6.70 -41.56 -15.45
N VAL A 202 -7.84 -40.91 -15.20
CA VAL A 202 -8.38 -40.74 -13.85
C VAL A 202 -9.05 -42.04 -13.41
N ASP A 203 -8.60 -42.60 -12.28
CA ASP A 203 -9.28 -43.73 -11.64
C ASP A 203 -10.43 -43.21 -10.77
N TRP A 204 -11.67 -43.49 -11.20
CA TRP A 204 -12.89 -43.05 -10.51
C TRP A 204 -13.39 -44.01 -9.43
N SER A 205 -12.76 -45.19 -9.28
CA SER A 205 -13.27 -46.27 -8.44
C SER A 205 -13.35 -45.89 -6.94
N ALA A 206 -12.34 -45.18 -6.43
CA ALA A 206 -12.32 -44.71 -5.04
C ALA A 206 -13.47 -43.75 -4.74
N TRP A 207 -13.72 -42.84 -5.68
CA TRP A 207 -14.73 -41.82 -5.58
C TRP A 207 -16.16 -42.43 -5.69
N GLU A 208 -16.40 -43.34 -6.65
CA GLU A 208 -17.66 -44.08 -6.78
C GLU A 208 -18.01 -44.90 -5.53
N ASN A 209 -17.01 -45.60 -4.98
CA ASN A 209 -17.17 -46.38 -3.76
C ASN A 209 -17.59 -45.51 -2.57
N SER A 210 -17.06 -44.28 -2.45
CA SER A 210 -17.46 -43.33 -1.41
C SER A 210 -18.92 -42.87 -1.56
N ARG A 211 -19.36 -42.49 -2.77
CA ARG A 211 -20.77 -42.08 -3.04
C ARG A 211 -21.73 -43.24 -2.77
N ARG A 212 -21.33 -44.48 -3.09
CA ARG A 212 -22.13 -45.69 -2.81
C ARG A 212 -22.29 -45.95 -1.32
N ARG A 213 -21.22 -45.80 -0.51
CA ARG A 213 -21.30 -45.92 0.95
C ARG A 213 -22.21 -44.86 1.57
N ALA A 214 -22.07 -43.60 1.15
CA ALA A 214 -22.92 -42.51 1.64
C ALA A 214 -24.42 -42.72 1.32
N ARG A 215 -24.73 -43.22 0.12
CA ARG A 215 -26.11 -43.57 -0.25
C ARG A 215 -26.67 -44.71 0.61
N LYS A 216 -25.87 -45.75 0.86
CA LYS A 216 -26.27 -46.87 1.72
C LYS A 216 -26.54 -46.41 3.16
N SER A 217 -25.67 -45.58 3.73
CA SER A 217 -25.87 -45.07 5.09
C SER A 217 -27.13 -44.21 5.22
N VAL A 218 -27.45 -43.38 4.21
CA VAL A 218 -28.69 -42.59 4.19
C VAL A 218 -29.92 -43.48 4.07
N ALA A 219 -29.87 -44.53 3.23
CA ALA A 219 -30.97 -45.49 3.10
C ALA A 219 -31.23 -46.24 4.42
N GLN A 220 -30.17 -46.75 5.06
CA GLN A 220 -30.27 -47.43 6.36
C GLN A 220 -30.84 -46.50 7.44
N ARG A 221 -30.45 -45.22 7.44
CA ARG A 221 -31.00 -44.23 8.40
C ARG A 221 -32.48 -43.98 8.17
N ARG A 222 -32.92 -43.89 6.91
CA ARG A 222 -34.35 -43.73 6.57
C ARG A 222 -35.17 -44.94 7.00
N GLU A 223 -34.64 -46.13 6.77
CA GLU A 223 -35.28 -47.38 7.14
C GLU A 223 -35.39 -47.52 8.67
N SER A 224 -34.33 -47.16 9.42
CA SER A 224 -34.38 -47.15 10.89
C SER A 224 -35.37 -46.13 11.47
N VAL A 225 -35.53 -44.96 10.83
CA VAL A 225 -36.50 -43.94 11.26
C VAL A 225 -37.94 -44.40 10.97
N ALA A 226 -38.19 -44.97 9.78
CA ALA A 226 -39.51 -45.49 9.44
C ALA A 226 -39.95 -46.63 10.39
N LEU A 227 -39.02 -47.50 10.80
CA LEU A 227 -39.26 -48.54 11.79
C LEU A 227 -39.53 -47.98 13.20
N GLN A 228 -38.86 -46.89 13.59
CA GLN A 228 -39.15 -46.20 14.87
C GLN A 228 -40.54 -45.58 14.85
N ASP A 229 -40.92 -44.90 13.76
CA ASP A 229 -42.23 -44.26 13.62
C ASP A 229 -43.38 -45.28 13.64
N SER A 230 -43.22 -46.44 12.99
CA SER A 230 -44.24 -47.50 13.02
C SER A 230 -44.40 -48.11 14.41
N THR A 231 -43.30 -48.35 15.14
CA THR A 231 -43.38 -48.85 16.52
C THR A 231 -44.00 -47.84 17.49
N ALA A 232 -43.78 -46.54 17.27
CA ALA A 232 -44.40 -45.49 18.08
C ALA A 232 -45.92 -45.38 17.84
N GLN A 233 -46.37 -45.56 16.59
CA GLN A 233 -47.81 -45.60 16.25
C GLN A 233 -48.52 -46.82 16.85
N ASP A 234 -47.91 -48.01 16.77
CA ASP A 234 -48.49 -49.23 17.35
C ASP A 234 -48.59 -49.15 18.90
N SER A 235 -47.64 -48.45 19.54
CA SER A 235 -47.64 -48.22 20.99
C SER A 235 -48.74 -47.26 21.45
N ALA A 236 -49.13 -46.30 20.60
CA ALA A 236 -50.15 -45.29 20.90
C ALA A 236 -51.60 -45.79 20.72
N VAL A 237 -51.79 -46.88 19.97
CA VAL A 237 -53.11 -47.53 19.76
C VAL A 237 -53.42 -48.57 20.84
N ALA A 238 -52.41 -48.99 21.60
CA ALA A 238 -52.54 -50.00 22.67
C ALA A 238 -52.81 -49.41 24.08
N GLN A 239 -53.08 -48.10 24.18
CA GLN A 239 -53.50 -47.41 25.41
C GLN A 239 -54.95 -46.92 25.28
#